data_AF-A0A920M4C0-F1
#
_entry.id   AF-A0A920M4C0-F1
#
_cell.length_a   1.000
_cell.length_b   1.000
_cell.length_c   1.000
_cell.angle_alpha   90.00
_cell.angle_beta   90.00
_cell.angle_gamma   90.00
#
_symmetry.space_group_name_H-M   'P 1'
#
loop_
_entity.id
_entity.type
_entity.pdbx_description
1 polymer ?
#
loop_
_entity_poly.entity_id
_entity_poly.type
_entity_poly.pdbx_seq_one_letter_code
_entity_poly.pdbx_strand_id
1 'polypeptide(L)'
;MPEADREVWALQEGSEISENEVIIRIKARFASFGLYETSMLGTLTSCSSWATAAHKCVTAASGIPVVSFASRAVHPSVAGQVDYSAYVGGCSAVSSLIGGK
;
A
#
# COMPACT_ATOMS: atom_id res chain seq x y z
N MET A 1 -1.96 21.31 22.92
CA MET A 1 -1.69 19.97 23.46
C MET A 1 -0.21 19.73 23.36
N PRO A 2 0.42 19.26 24.44
CA PRO A 2 1.81 18.83 24.43
C PRO A 2 2.05 17.78 23.35
N GLU A 3 3.28 17.66 22.87
CA GLU A 3 3.68 16.65 21.87
C GLU A 3 3.43 15.20 22.34
N ALA A 4 3.32 15.01 23.66
CA ALA A 4 3.07 13.74 24.35
C ALA A 4 1.66 13.13 24.19
N ASP A 5 0.69 13.83 23.56
CA ASP A 5 -0.71 13.36 23.39
C ASP A 5 -1.03 13.02 21.92
N ARG A 6 -0.08 12.43 21.19
CA ARG A 6 -0.27 11.97 19.80
C ARG A 6 0.10 10.51 19.68
N GLU A 7 -0.90 9.67 19.39
CA GLU A 7 -0.72 8.23 19.26
C GLU A 7 -1.20 7.78 17.88
N VAL A 8 -0.41 6.93 17.22
CA VAL A 8 -0.76 6.32 15.93
C VAL A 8 -0.52 4.82 16.05
N TRP A 9 -1.53 4.05 15.66
CA TRP A 9 -1.44 2.61 15.52
C TRP A 9 -1.79 2.23 14.09
N ALA A 10 -1.10 1.26 13.54
CA ALA A 10 -1.38 0.73 12.21
C ALA A 10 -1.07 -0.77 12.17
N LEU A 11 -1.75 -1.48 11.28
CA LEU A 11 -1.37 -2.85 10.94
C LEU A 11 0.00 -2.86 10.25
N GLN A 12 0.70 -3.99 10.34
CA GLN A 12 1.94 -4.18 9.59
C GLN A 12 1.64 -4.28 8.09
N GLU A 13 2.53 -3.74 7.27
CA GLU A 13 2.39 -3.83 5.83
C GLU A 13 2.42 -5.30 5.37
N GLY A 14 1.63 -5.65 4.35
CA GLY A 14 1.47 -7.02 3.87
C GLY A 14 0.52 -7.88 4.70
N SER A 15 -0.03 -7.37 5.81
CA SER A 15 -1.09 -8.07 6.54
C SER A 15 -2.36 -8.18 5.70
N GLU A 16 -3.05 -9.32 5.80
CA GLU A 16 -4.41 -9.46 5.28
C GLU A 16 -5.38 -8.60 6.10
N ILE A 17 -6.34 -7.96 5.42
CA ILE A 17 -7.30 -7.04 6.02
C ILE A 17 -8.71 -7.56 5.73
N SER A 18 -9.53 -7.65 6.76
CA SER A 18 -10.95 -8.03 6.64
C SER A 18 -11.86 -6.81 6.47
N GLU A 19 -13.07 -7.04 5.98
CA GLU A 19 -14.07 -5.98 5.89
C GLU A 19 -14.38 -5.38 7.27
N ASN A 20 -14.44 -4.06 7.35
CA ASN A 20 -14.65 -3.30 8.60
C ASN A 20 -13.51 -3.43 9.64
N GLU A 21 -12.35 -3.94 9.27
CA GLU A 21 -11.18 -3.95 10.13
C GLU A 21 -10.47 -2.59 10.15
N VAL A 22 -9.99 -2.18 11.32
CA VAL A 22 -9.30 -0.89 11.49
C VAL A 22 -7.83 -1.05 11.14
N ILE A 23 -7.42 -0.49 10.01
CA ILE A 23 -6.03 -0.58 9.52
C ILE A 23 -5.10 0.50 10.09
N ILE A 24 -5.66 1.66 10.46
CA ILE A 24 -4.94 2.79 11.04
C ILE A 24 -5.85 3.50 12.05
N ARG A 25 -5.27 3.90 13.18
CA ARG A 25 -5.93 4.68 14.23
C ARG A 25 -5.03 5.82 14.64
N ILE A 26 -5.57 7.04 14.62
CA ILE A 26 -4.86 8.26 15.00
C ILE A 26 -5.62 8.92 16.15
N LYS A 27 -4.91 9.20 17.23
CA LYS A 27 -5.43 9.97 18.38
C LYS A 27 -4.60 11.23 18.53
N ALA A 28 -5.17 12.35 18.11
CA ALA A 28 -4.56 13.69 18.17
C ALA A 28 -5.64 14.76 17.99
N ARG A 29 -5.29 16.04 18.14
CA ARG A 29 -6.18 17.14 17.73
C ARG A 29 -6.36 17.11 16.22
N PHE A 30 -7.60 17.11 15.74
CA PHE A 30 -7.88 17.05 14.30
C PHE A 30 -7.11 18.13 13.50
N ALA A 31 -7.05 19.35 14.01
CA ALA A 31 -6.32 20.45 13.37
C ALA A 31 -4.82 20.18 13.13
N SER A 32 -4.20 19.21 13.81
CA SER A 32 -2.79 18.88 13.59
C SER A 32 -2.55 17.87 12.47
N PHE A 33 -3.57 17.13 12.02
CA PHE A 33 -3.38 16.10 10.99
C PHE A 33 -4.45 16.06 9.90
N GLY A 34 -5.61 16.71 10.10
CA GLY A 34 -6.73 16.66 9.16
C GLY A 34 -6.38 17.12 7.75
N LEU A 35 -5.39 18.01 7.59
CA LEU A 35 -4.89 18.41 6.26
C LEU A 35 -4.29 17.24 5.46
N TYR A 36 -3.75 16.24 6.14
CA TYR A 36 -3.09 15.08 5.54
C TYR A 36 -4.02 13.89 5.30
N GLU A 37 -5.27 13.96 5.77
CA GLU A 37 -6.24 12.86 5.67
C GLU A 37 -6.38 12.37 4.23
N THR A 38 -6.58 13.28 3.28
CA THR A 38 -6.71 12.96 1.85
C THR A 38 -5.49 12.21 1.31
N SER A 39 -4.27 12.68 1.63
CA SER A 39 -3.06 12.01 1.16
C SER A 39 -2.88 10.64 1.80
N MET A 40 -3.16 10.50 3.10
CA MET A 40 -3.04 9.24 3.81
C MET A 40 -4.02 8.20 3.28
N LEU A 41 -5.29 8.58 3.11
CA LEU A 41 -6.32 7.69 2.55
C LEU A 41 -6.01 7.31 1.11
N GLY A 42 -5.55 8.27 0.29
CA GLY A 42 -5.16 8.01 -1.09
C GLY A 42 -4.03 6.99 -1.19
N THR A 43 -2.96 7.17 -0.41
CA THR A 43 -1.82 6.23 -0.37
C THR A 43 -2.26 4.84 0.09
N LEU A 44 -3.01 4.74 1.20
CA LEU A 44 -3.49 3.45 1.70
C LEU A 44 -4.38 2.75 0.67
N THR A 45 -5.35 3.46 0.11
CA THR A 45 -6.30 2.88 -0.85
C THR A 45 -5.60 2.36 -2.10
N SER A 46 -4.71 3.17 -2.71
CA SER A 46 -4.01 2.77 -3.93
C SER A 46 -3.07 1.58 -3.70
N CYS A 47 -2.18 1.67 -2.69
CA CYS A 47 -1.19 0.64 -2.43
C CYS A 47 -1.84 -0.69 -2.01
N SER A 48 -2.83 -0.66 -1.10
CA SER A 48 -3.54 -1.87 -0.67
C SER A 48 -4.32 -2.51 -1.82
N SER A 49 -4.92 -1.71 -2.72
CA SER A 49 -5.62 -2.25 -3.89
C SER A 49 -4.67 -2.97 -4.85
N TRP A 50 -3.51 -2.37 -5.14
CA TRP A 50 -2.50 -2.98 -6.01
C TRP A 50 -1.90 -4.24 -5.40
N ALA A 51 -1.56 -4.22 -4.11
CA ALA A 51 -1.05 -5.39 -3.40
C ALA A 51 -2.06 -6.54 -3.38
N THR A 52 -3.34 -6.24 -3.11
CA THR A 52 -4.41 -7.24 -3.11
C THR A 52 -4.62 -7.83 -4.51
N ALA A 53 -4.59 -7.00 -5.56
CA ALA A 53 -4.71 -7.49 -6.94
C ALA A 53 -3.54 -8.40 -7.32
N ALA A 54 -2.30 -8.02 -6.97
CA ALA A 54 -1.12 -8.86 -7.19
C ALA A 54 -1.22 -10.18 -6.41
N HIS A 55 -1.63 -10.14 -5.15
CA HIS A 55 -1.81 -11.34 -4.31
C HIS A 55 -2.83 -12.33 -4.90
N LYS A 56 -3.94 -11.83 -5.47
CA LYS A 56 -4.90 -12.66 -6.19
C LYS A 56 -4.28 -13.35 -7.41
N CYS A 57 -3.45 -12.64 -8.18
CA CYS A 57 -2.75 -13.21 -9.32
C CYS A 57 -1.73 -14.28 -8.88
N VAL A 58 -0.94 -14.01 -7.84
CA VAL A 58 0.06 -14.93 -7.29
C VAL A 58 -0.60 -16.19 -6.74
N THR A 59 -1.70 -16.04 -6.00
CA THR A 59 -2.49 -17.16 -5.48
C THR A 59 -3.04 -18.00 -6.64
N ALA A 60 -3.59 -17.37 -7.67
CA ALA A 60 -4.09 -18.08 -8.86
C ALA A 60 -2.97 -18.81 -9.63
N ALA A 61 -1.75 -18.26 -9.64
CA ALA A 61 -0.60 -18.84 -10.32
C ALA A 61 -0.07 -20.13 -9.67
N SER A 62 -0.50 -20.46 -8.45
CA SER A 62 -0.25 -21.77 -7.81
C SER A 62 1.23 -22.20 -7.81
N GLY A 63 2.11 -21.27 -7.41
CA GLY A 63 3.57 -21.52 -7.32
C GLY A 63 4.36 -21.18 -8.58
N ILE A 64 3.70 -20.79 -9.68
CA ILE A 64 4.37 -20.22 -10.86
C ILE A 64 4.78 -18.77 -10.55
N PRO A 65 6.05 -18.37 -10.76
CA PRO A 65 6.49 -17.00 -10.53
C PRO A 65 5.69 -15.97 -11.35
N VAL A 66 5.21 -14.92 -10.68
CA VAL A 66 4.45 -13.82 -11.30
C VAL A 66 5.31 -12.56 -11.35
N VAL A 67 5.31 -11.87 -12.50
CA VAL A 67 6.05 -10.62 -12.71
C VAL A 67 5.07 -9.48 -12.97
N SER A 68 5.18 -8.39 -12.21
CA SER A 68 4.30 -7.22 -12.36
C SER A 68 4.77 -6.28 -13.46
N PHE A 69 3.88 -5.98 -14.39
CA PHE A 69 4.06 -5.01 -15.48
C PHE A 69 3.11 -3.80 -15.32
N ALA A 70 2.63 -3.55 -14.10
CA ALA A 70 1.56 -2.57 -13.83
C ALA A 70 1.99 -1.10 -14.01
N SER A 71 3.29 -0.79 -13.92
CA SER A 71 3.85 0.57 -14.03
C SER A 71 3.43 1.33 -15.29
N ARG A 72 3.18 0.66 -16.42
CA ARG A 72 2.71 1.29 -17.68
C ARG A 72 1.23 1.71 -17.67
N ALA A 73 0.46 1.25 -16.68
CA ALA A 73 -0.98 1.53 -16.54
C ALA A 73 -1.28 2.68 -15.58
N VAL A 74 -0.26 3.22 -14.92
CA VAL A 74 -0.38 4.31 -13.94
C VAL A 74 0.44 5.52 -14.39
N HIS A 75 0.22 6.67 -13.73
CA HIS A 75 1.05 7.84 -13.96
C HIS A 75 2.51 7.53 -13.61
N PRO A 76 3.51 7.93 -14.42
CA PRO A 76 4.92 7.58 -14.19
C PRO A 76 5.45 7.97 -12.81
N SER A 77 4.94 9.05 -12.21
CA SER A 77 5.33 9.49 -10.87
C SER A 77 4.95 8.52 -9.74
N VAL A 78 4.03 7.58 -9.98
CA VAL A 78 3.62 6.56 -9.01
C VAL A 78 4.08 5.15 -9.40
N ALA A 79 4.92 5.03 -10.42
CA ALA A 79 5.39 3.75 -10.95
C ALA A 79 6.15 2.92 -9.90
N GLY A 80 6.93 3.57 -9.03
CA GLY A 80 7.62 2.89 -7.94
C GLY A 80 6.67 2.28 -6.91
N GLN A 81 5.62 3.01 -6.55
CA GLN A 81 4.64 2.60 -5.54
C GLN A 81 3.80 1.42 -6.00
N VAL A 82 3.37 1.39 -7.28
CA VAL A 82 2.60 0.25 -7.81
C VAL A 82 3.46 -1.01 -7.89
N ASP A 83 4.72 -0.89 -8.28
CA ASP A 83 5.64 -2.02 -8.38
C ASP A 83 6.00 -2.54 -6.98
N TYR A 84 6.28 -1.65 -6.02
CA TYR A 84 6.47 -2.01 -4.62
C TYR A 84 5.25 -2.75 -4.05
N SER A 85 4.05 -2.22 -4.29
CA SER A 85 2.81 -2.86 -3.83
C SER A 85 2.63 -4.25 -4.45
N ALA A 86 2.98 -4.42 -5.72
CA ALA A 86 2.91 -5.71 -6.38
C ALA A 86 3.93 -6.72 -5.81
N TYR A 87 5.13 -6.26 -5.46
CA TYR A 87 6.13 -7.08 -4.78
C TYR A 87 5.65 -7.51 -3.39
N VAL A 88 5.12 -6.59 -2.58
CA VAL A 88 4.50 -6.91 -1.28
C VAL A 88 3.33 -7.89 -1.43
N GLY A 89 2.55 -7.77 -2.51
CA GLY A 89 1.49 -8.72 -2.86
C GLY A 89 1.97 -10.12 -3.27
N GLY A 90 3.29 -10.33 -3.42
CA GLY A 90 3.90 -11.64 -3.68
C GLY A 90 4.43 -11.84 -5.10
N CYS A 91 4.42 -10.82 -5.97
CA CYS A 91 5.08 -10.92 -7.27
C CYS A 91 6.59 -11.14 -7.10
N SER A 92 7.17 -12.06 -7.87
CA SER A 92 8.59 -12.42 -7.80
C SER A 92 9.51 -11.36 -8.40
N ALA A 93 8.99 -10.53 -9.32
CA ALA A 93 9.73 -9.43 -9.93
C ALA A 93 8.79 -8.33 -10.43
N VAL A 94 9.37 -7.17 -10.75
CA VAL A 94 8.70 -5.99 -11.29
C VAL A 94 9.42 -5.50 -12.54
N SER A 95 8.70 -4.81 -13.44
CA SER A 95 9.25 -4.41 -14.74
C SER A 95 9.99 -3.07 -14.73
N SER A 96 9.67 -2.15 -13.81
CA SER A 96 10.26 -0.82 -13.86
C SER A 96 11.63 -0.76 -13.18
N LEU A 97 12.53 0.05 -13.75
CA LEU A 97 13.84 0.34 -13.16
C LEU A 97 13.74 1.08 -11.82
N ILE A 98 12.63 1.78 -11.58
CA ILE A 98 12.40 2.54 -10.34
C ILE A 98 11.97 1.59 -9.22
N GLY A 99 11.08 0.62 -9.51
CA GLY A 99 10.62 -0.36 -8.52
C GLY A 99 11.60 -1.51 -8.28
N GLY A 100 12.52 -1.77 -9.21
CA GLY A 100 13.57 -2.79 -9.05
C GLY A 100 14.85 -2.33 -8.35
N LYS A 101 14.88 -1.09 -7.84
CA LYS A 101 15.96 -0.55 -7.00
C LYS A 101 15.57 -0.64 -5.53
#